data_AF-A0A954WKF0-F1
#
_entry.id   AF-A0A954WKF0-F1
#
_cell.length_a   1.000
_cell.length_b   1.000
_cell.length_c   1.000
_cell.angle_alpha   90.00
_cell.angle_beta   90.00
_cell.angle_gamma   90.00
#
_symmetry.space_group_name_H-M   'P 1'
#
loop_
_entity.id
_entity.type
_entity.pdbx_description
1 polymer ?
#
loop_
_entity_poly.entity_id
_entity_poly.type
_entity_poly.pdbx_seq_one_letter_code
_entity_poly.pdbx_strand_id
1 'polypeptide(L)'
;MIASLLPLCWLGMMAVHEAGHAIGARYTGGEVTKIVVHPSTISRTDVSPNPHPLIVVWAGPILGCVLPLLAWIMWRTARIPASYLLRFFAGFCFVANGAYIGVVVFSRAGD
;
A
#
# COMPACT_ATOMS: atom_id res chain seq x y z
N MET A 1 -6.62 -1.92 23.34
CA MET A 1 -6.55 -0.65 22.58
C MET A 1 -5.80 -0.78 21.26
N ILE A 2 -4.62 -1.42 21.20
CA ILE A 2 -3.84 -1.55 19.94
C ILE A 2 -4.46 -2.56 18.96
N ALA A 3 -4.96 -3.72 19.44
CA ALA A 3 -5.57 -4.74 18.56
C ALA A 3 -6.80 -4.21 17.79
N SER A 4 -7.56 -3.29 18.40
CA SER A 4 -8.71 -2.63 17.79
C SER A 4 -8.34 -1.74 16.60
N LEU A 5 -7.06 -1.35 16.48
CA LEU A 5 -6.55 -0.56 15.35
C LEU A 5 -6.18 -1.43 14.15
N LEU A 6 -6.08 -2.76 14.31
CA LEU A 6 -5.65 -3.65 13.22
C LEU A 6 -6.56 -3.58 11.99
N PRO A 7 -7.91 -3.55 12.10
CA PRO A 7 -8.76 -3.38 10.93
C PRO A 7 -8.56 -2.03 10.24
N LEU A 8 -8.34 -0.96 11.03
CA LEU A 8 -8.06 0.37 10.50
C LEU A 8 -6.69 0.43 9.82
N CYS A 9 -5.67 -0.21 10.40
CA CYS A 9 -4.35 -0.34 9.79
C CYS A 9 -4.39 -1.18 8.52
N TRP A 10 -5.22 -2.22 8.46
CA TRP A 10 -5.43 -2.99 7.24
C TRP A 10 -6.05 -2.14 6.13
N LEU A 11 -7.16 -1.44 6.41
CA LEU A 11 -7.78 -0.55 5.43
C LEU A 11 -6.84 0.58 4.99
N GLY A 12 -6.12 1.16 5.94
CA GLY A 12 -5.09 2.16 5.66
C GLY A 12 -4.00 1.60 4.75
N MET A 13 -3.46 0.41 5.06
CA MET A 13 -2.43 -0.26 4.27
C MET A 13 -2.92 -0.49 2.83
N MET A 14 -4.12 -1.05 2.66
CA MET A 14 -4.72 -1.26 1.34
C MET A 14 -4.88 0.05 0.57
N ALA A 15 -5.29 1.13 1.24
CA ALA A 15 -5.44 2.44 0.59
C ALA A 15 -4.09 2.99 0.08
N VAL A 16 -3.02 2.95 0.89
CA VAL A 16 -1.69 3.41 0.42
C VAL A 16 -1.08 2.47 -0.61
N HIS A 17 -1.35 1.17 -0.54
CA HIS A 17 -0.92 0.18 -1.53
C HIS A 17 -1.54 0.46 -2.91
N GLU A 18 -2.87 0.56 -2.99
CA GLU A 18 -3.57 0.85 -4.25
C GLU A 18 -3.24 2.25 -4.78
N ALA A 19 -3.08 3.24 -3.89
CA ALA A 19 -2.60 4.56 -4.29
C ALA A 19 -1.21 4.48 -4.94
N GLY A 20 -0.34 3.58 -4.47
CA GLY A 20 0.95 3.32 -5.10
C GLY A 20 0.83 2.82 -6.54
N HIS A 21 -0.07 1.87 -6.81
CA HIS A 21 -0.37 1.42 -8.17
C HIS A 21 -0.89 2.56 -9.05
N ALA A 22 -1.84 3.36 -8.54
CA ALA A 22 -2.41 4.48 -9.29
C ALA A 22 -1.36 5.56 -9.62
N ILE A 23 -0.46 5.86 -8.67
CA ILE A 23 0.67 6.77 -8.87
C ILE A 23 1.62 6.20 -9.93
N GLY A 24 1.98 4.91 -9.82
CA GLY A 24 2.84 4.24 -10.79
C GLY A 24 2.25 4.25 -12.21
N ALA A 25 0.94 4.02 -12.34
CA ALA A 25 0.23 4.09 -13.61
C ALA A 25 0.32 5.49 -14.22
N ARG A 26 0.00 6.52 -13.43
CA ARG A 26 0.04 7.92 -13.89
C ARG A 26 1.44 8.35 -14.34
N TYR A 27 2.49 7.97 -13.63
CA TYR A 27 3.86 8.30 -14.01
C TYR A 27 4.39 7.53 -15.22
N THR A 28 3.83 6.35 -15.49
CA THR A 28 4.21 5.54 -16.64
C THR A 28 3.38 5.85 -17.89
N GLY A 29 2.41 6.77 -17.80
CA GLY A 29 1.52 7.13 -18.91
C GLY A 29 0.32 6.20 -19.06
N GLY A 30 0.05 5.35 -18.07
CA GLY A 30 -1.17 4.56 -18.00
C GLY A 30 -2.34 5.31 -17.36
N GLU A 31 -3.55 4.93 -17.74
CA GLU A 31 -4.79 5.51 -17.20
C GLU A 31 -5.45 4.52 -16.24
N VAL A 32 -5.72 4.97 -15.00
CA VAL A 32 -6.41 4.16 -14.00
C VAL A 32 -7.90 4.17 -14.33
N THR A 33 -8.44 3.01 -14.68
CA THR A 33 -9.85 2.88 -15.07
C THR A 33 -10.74 2.50 -13.90
N LYS A 34 -10.20 1.77 -12.92
CA LYS A 34 -10.94 1.32 -11.74
C LYS A 34 -10.01 1.06 -10.57
N ILE A 35 -10.45 1.41 -9.36
CA ILE A 35 -9.80 1.00 -8.11
C ILE A 35 -10.85 0.27 -7.29
N VAL A 36 -10.62 -1.02 -7.05
CA VAL A 36 -11.46 -1.84 -6.17
C VAL A 36 -10.69 -2.07 -4.89
N VAL A 37 -11.09 -1.36 -3.83
CA VAL A 37 -10.57 -1.59 -2.49
C VAL A 37 -11.51 -2.54 -1.77
N HIS A 38 -11.11 -3.80 -1.63
CA HIS A 38 -11.91 -4.78 -0.90
C HIS A 38 -11.20 -5.16 0.41
N PRO A 39 -11.86 -5.03 1.58
CA PRO A 39 -11.22 -5.33 2.87
C PRO A 39 -10.80 -6.81 3.04
N SER A 40 -11.40 -7.71 2.28
CA SER A 40 -11.31 -9.17 2.46
C SER A 40 -10.81 -9.94 1.24
N THR A 41 -10.55 -9.26 0.12
CA THR A 41 -10.02 -9.89 -1.09
C THR A 41 -8.83 -9.09 -1.62
N ILE A 42 -8.18 -9.59 -2.67
CA ILE A 42 -7.12 -8.88 -3.38
C ILE A 42 -7.73 -7.61 -3.97
N SER A 43 -7.42 -6.44 -3.38
CA SER A 43 -7.72 -5.15 -4.02
C SER A 43 -6.98 -5.05 -5.34
N ARG A 44 -7.59 -4.32 -6.27
CA ARG A 44 -7.11 -4.25 -7.65
C ARG A 44 -7.26 -2.85 -8.20
N THR A 45 -6.16 -2.34 -8.73
CA THR A 45 -6.13 -1.16 -9.58
C THR A 45 -6.05 -1.60 -11.04
N ASP A 46 -7.13 -1.39 -11.79
CA ASP A 46 -7.19 -1.66 -13.22
C ASP A 46 -6.62 -0.45 -13.98
N VAL A 47 -5.68 -0.73 -14.88
CA VAL A 47 -4.97 0.29 -15.67
C VAL A 47 -5.06 -0.08 -17.14
N SER A 48 -5.53 0.85 -17.98
CA SER A 48 -5.60 0.67 -19.43
C SER A 48 -5.56 2.03 -20.14
N PRO A 49 -4.61 2.27 -21.06
CA PRO A 49 -3.49 1.38 -21.40
C PRO A 49 -2.51 1.24 -20.22
N ASN A 50 -1.82 0.10 -20.12
CA ASN A 50 -0.76 -0.12 -19.13
C ASN A 50 0.58 -0.35 -19.84
N PRO A 51 1.30 0.74 -20.20
CA PRO A 51 2.55 0.62 -20.96
C PRO A 51 3.69 -0.04 -20.17
N HIS A 52 3.65 0.03 -18.83
CA HIS A 52 4.70 -0.49 -17.96
C HIS A 52 4.13 -1.28 -16.78
N PRO A 53 3.56 -2.48 -17.02
CA PRO A 53 2.83 -3.23 -16.01
C PRO A 53 3.68 -3.61 -14.80
N LEU A 54 4.96 -3.93 -15.01
CA LEU A 54 5.88 -4.24 -13.90
C LEU A 54 6.09 -3.04 -12.98
N ILE A 55 6.26 -1.83 -13.52
CA ILE A 55 6.44 -0.62 -12.70
C ILE A 55 5.18 -0.37 -11.88
N VAL A 56 4.00 -0.50 -12.50
CA VAL A 56 2.72 -0.34 -11.82
C VAL A 56 2.59 -1.36 -10.68
N VAL A 57 2.85 -2.64 -10.93
CA VAL A 57 2.75 -3.72 -9.93
C VAL A 57 3.70 -3.50 -8.75
N TRP A 58 4.94 -3.06 -8.99
CA TRP A 58 5.87 -2.80 -7.88
C TRP A 58 5.64 -1.47 -7.17
N ALA A 59 5.04 -0.48 -7.84
CA ALA A 59 4.76 0.83 -7.24
C ALA A 59 3.81 0.73 -6.03
N GLY A 60 2.84 -0.20 -6.06
CA GLY A 60 1.92 -0.46 -4.95
C GLY A 60 2.63 -0.77 -3.63
N PRO A 61 3.33 -1.91 -3.51
CA PRO A 61 4.02 -2.28 -2.28
C PRO A 61 5.17 -1.35 -1.91
N ILE A 62 5.92 -0.82 -2.89
CA ILE A 62 7.03 0.11 -2.61
C ILE A 62 6.50 1.39 -1.98
N LEU A 63 5.54 2.07 -2.61
CA LEU A 63 4.98 3.31 -2.07
C LEU A 63 4.13 3.04 -0.82
N GLY A 64 3.46 1.89 -0.76
CA GLY A 64 2.74 1.40 0.41
C GLY A 64 3.60 1.23 1.66
N CYS A 65 4.90 1.01 1.51
CA CYS A 65 5.85 0.97 2.63
C CYS A 65 6.58 2.30 2.85
N VAL A 66 7.00 2.96 1.78
CA VAL A 66 7.80 4.19 1.84
C VAL A 66 6.98 5.37 2.37
N LEU A 67 5.74 5.55 1.92
CA LEU A 67 4.92 6.70 2.33
C LEU A 67 4.62 6.70 3.84
N PRO A 68 4.16 5.58 4.46
CA PRO A 68 3.98 5.54 5.92
C PRO A 68 5.27 5.77 6.70
N LEU A 69 6.40 5.27 6.19
CA LEU A 69 7.71 5.46 6.83
C LEU A 69 8.14 6.93 6.81
N LEU A 70 8.01 7.61 5.66
CA LEU A 70 8.30 9.03 5.54
C LEU A 70 7.36 9.86 6.43
N ALA A 71 6.06 9.54 6.45
CA ALA A 71 5.10 10.19 7.35
C ALA A 71 5.51 10.07 8.81
N TRP A 72 5.94 8.88 9.24
CA TRP A 72 6.45 8.68 10.60
C TRP A 72 7.70 9.51 10.88
N ILE A 73 8.69 9.52 9.96
CA ILE A 73 9.93 10.30 10.12
C ILE A 73 9.60 11.79 10.27
N MET A 74 8.73 12.33 9.42
CA MET A 74 8.30 13.74 9.47
C MET A 74 7.66 14.09 10.83
N TRP A 75 6.76 13.25 11.32
CA TRP A 75 6.09 13.49 12.61
C TRP A 75 7.04 13.34 13.81
N ARG A 76 7.98 12.40 13.72
CA ARG A 76 9.04 12.24 14.71
C ARG A 76 9.94 13.48 14.76
N THR A 77 10.34 14.01 13.60
CA THR A 77 11.16 15.23 13.52
C THR A 77 10.41 16.47 14.00
N ALA A 78 9.11 16.54 13.75
CA ALA A 78 8.22 17.60 14.25
C ALA A 78 7.83 17.42 15.73
N ARG A 79 8.32 16.37 16.40
CA ARG A 79 8.02 16.03 17.81
C ARG A 79 6.52 15.93 18.13
N ILE A 80 5.73 15.45 17.17
CA ILE A 80 4.29 15.25 17.36
C ILE A 80 4.09 14.07 18.34
N PRO A 81 3.32 14.24 19.42
CA PRO A 81 3.16 13.23 20.47
C PRO A 81 2.50 11.94 19.96
N ALA A 82 1.69 12.02 18.90
CA ALA A 82 1.05 10.89 18.25
C ALA A 82 1.95 10.13 17.25
N SER A 83 3.25 10.45 17.14
CA SER A 83 4.18 9.78 16.21
C SER A 83 4.30 8.26 16.41
N TYR A 84 3.99 7.74 17.60
CA TYR A 84 3.97 6.30 17.86
C TYR A 84 2.90 5.55 17.05
N LEU A 85 1.78 6.19 16.71
CA LEU A 85 0.73 5.59 15.87
C LEU A 85 1.22 5.37 14.44
N LEU A 86 1.91 6.37 13.87
CA LEU A 86 2.52 6.24 12.56
C LEU A 86 3.68 5.24 12.55
N ARG A 87 4.44 5.14 13.65
CA ARG A 87 5.45 4.09 13.80
C ARG A 87 4.82 2.69 13.72
N PHE A 88 3.74 2.47 14.46
CA PHE A 88 3.02 1.21 14.45
C PHE A 88 2.44 0.92 13.05
N PHE A 89 1.78 1.91 12.44
CA PHE A 89 1.20 1.79 11.11
C PHE A 89 2.26 1.52 10.03
N ALA A 90 3.41 2.19 10.06
CA ALA A 90 4.51 1.94 9.14
C ALA A 90 5.06 0.51 9.29
N GLY A 91 5.30 0.05 10.52
CA GLY A 91 5.71 -1.32 10.78
C GLY A 91 4.67 -2.34 10.29
N PHE A 92 3.39 -2.08 10.53
CA PHE A 92 2.29 -2.89 10.03
C PHE A 92 2.29 -2.94 8.49
N CYS A 93 2.46 -1.79 7.81
CA CYS A 93 2.51 -1.74 6.35
C CYS A 93 3.66 -2.59 5.80
N PHE A 94 4.87 -2.53 6.38
CA PHE A 94 6.00 -3.37 5.95
C PHE A 94 5.68 -4.87 6.04
N VAL A 95 5.16 -5.30 7.20
CA VAL A 95 4.84 -6.73 7.42
C VAL A 95 3.68 -7.16 6.52
N ALA A 96 2.63 -6.37 6.44
CA ALA A 96 1.42 -6.71 5.70
C ALA A 96 1.65 -6.69 4.18
N ASN A 97 2.38 -5.71 3.63
CA ASN A 97 2.77 -5.71 2.21
C ASN A 97 3.66 -6.92 1.86
N GLY A 98 4.63 -7.25 2.72
CA GLY A 98 5.48 -8.43 2.53
C GLY A 98 4.68 -9.74 2.57
N ALA A 99 3.78 -9.88 3.54
CA ALA A 99 2.88 -11.03 3.62
C ALA A 99 1.94 -11.10 2.41
N TYR A 100 1.42 -9.97 1.95
CA TYR A 100 0.54 -9.88 0.79
C TYR A 100 1.21 -10.38 -0.49
N ILE A 101 2.43 -9.91 -0.78
CA ILE A 101 3.23 -10.42 -1.91
C ILE A 101 3.50 -11.92 -1.74
N GLY A 102 3.87 -12.36 -0.53
CA GLY A 102 4.08 -13.77 -0.24
C GLY A 102 2.85 -14.62 -0.58
N VAL A 103 1.67 -14.20 -0.13
CA VAL A 103 0.40 -14.89 -0.43
C VAL A 103 0.12 -14.94 -1.92
N VAL A 104 0.33 -13.85 -2.68
CA VAL A 104 0.16 -13.84 -4.14
C VAL A 104 1.11 -14.85 -4.82
N VAL A 105 2.37 -14.92 -4.40
CA VAL A 105 3.35 -15.89 -4.90
C VAL A 105 2.92 -17.34 -4.59
N PHE A 106 2.47 -17.62 -3.36
CA PHE A 106 2.04 -18.96 -2.96
C PHE A 106 0.70 -19.39 -3.56
N SER A 107 -0.22 -18.45 -3.77
CA SER A 107 -1.55 -18.72 -4.32
C SER A 107 -1.55 -18.92 -5.84
N ARG A 108 -0.41 -18.71 -6.53
CA ARG A 108 -0.34 -18.67 -8.01
C ARG A 108 -1.43 -17.77 -8.60
N ALA A 109 -1.85 -16.75 -7.85
CA ALA A 109 -2.79 -15.72 -8.29
C ALA A 109 -2.06 -14.56 -8.97
N GLY A 110 -0.79 -14.77 -9.34
CA GLY A 110 -0.09 -13.94 -10.30
C GLY A 110 -0.43 -14.47 -11.69
N ASP A 111 -1.05 -13.60 -12.47
CA ASP A 111 -1.35 -13.69 -13.90
C ASP A 111 -0.22 -14.35 -14.72
#